data_AF-A0A9E5NG33-F1
#
_entry.id   AF-A0A9E5NG33-F1
#
_cell.length_a   1.000
_cell.length_b   1.000
_cell.length_c   1.000
_cell.angle_alpha   90.00
_cell.angle_beta   90.00
_cell.angle_gamma   90.00
#
_symmetry.space_group_name_H-M   'P 1'
#
loop_
_entity.id
_entity.type
_entity.pdbx_description
1 polymer ?
#
loop_
_entity_poly.entity_id
_entity_poly.type
_entity_poly.pdbx_seq_one_letter_code
_entity_poly.pdbx_strand_id
1 'polypeptide(L)'
;MAIAFDGAERLITLSATTTLDVKDVYSRWKDWVKATDNAKNAPAFESVGGNVVDAGAGTSIPAYIYITNGWTIRPQEADHTLNVTNGILLREGGGDPFEDTVGAYTVRINYQQPVQALSVFGAEIDPNTTGTQAMRLILAAVAGKLSGAPGPGTITIRDTADTKNRISATVDVNGNRTAVTYDKD
;
A
#
# COMPACT_ATOMS: atom_id res chain seq x y z
N MET A 1 -12.74 -8.50 -19.16
CA MET A 1 -11.39 -8.96 -19.54
C MET A 1 -11.51 -10.37 -20.09
N ALA A 2 -11.07 -10.62 -21.32
CA ALA A 2 -11.08 -11.95 -21.90
C ALA A 2 -9.68 -12.57 -21.76
N ILE A 3 -9.52 -13.35 -20.69
CA ILE A 3 -8.32 -14.17 -20.44
C ILE A 3 -8.63 -15.60 -20.86
N ALA A 4 -7.74 -16.20 -21.64
CA ALA A 4 -7.75 -17.63 -21.94
C ALA A 4 -6.52 -18.30 -21.33
N PHE A 5 -6.67 -19.56 -20.91
CA PHE A 5 -5.59 -20.37 -20.33
C PHE A 5 -5.43 -21.65 -21.16
N ASP A 6 -4.21 -21.91 -21.63
CA ASP A 6 -3.82 -23.13 -22.31
C ASP A 6 -2.83 -23.91 -21.42
N GLY A 7 -3.32 -25.00 -20.83
CA GLY A 7 -2.52 -25.86 -19.96
C GLY A 7 -1.43 -26.67 -20.67
N ALA A 8 -1.63 -26.97 -21.96
CA ALA A 8 -0.69 -27.76 -22.75
C ALA A 8 0.49 -26.89 -23.20
N GLU A 9 0.21 -25.68 -23.67
CA GLU A 9 1.23 -24.71 -24.09
C GLU A 9 1.80 -23.91 -22.92
N ARG A 10 1.15 -23.95 -21.75
CA ARG A 10 1.46 -23.13 -20.58
C ARG A 10 1.36 -21.64 -20.88
N LEU A 11 0.30 -21.27 -21.60
CA LEU A 11 0.11 -19.93 -22.12
C LEU A 11 -1.15 -19.29 -21.56
N ILE A 12 -1.04 -18.03 -21.16
CA ILE A 12 -2.16 -17.17 -20.79
C ILE A 12 -2.31 -16.08 -21.84
N THR A 13 -3.42 -16.06 -22.56
CA THR A 13 -3.65 -15.09 -23.64
C THR A 13 -4.61 -14.01 -23.19
N LEU A 14 -4.19 -12.76 -23.34
CA LEU A 14 -5.03 -11.59 -23.12
C LEU A 14 -5.68 -11.17 -24.44
N SER A 15 -7.00 -10.99 -24.43
CA SER A 15 -7.74 -10.49 -25.59
C SER A 15 -8.64 -9.33 -25.20
N ALA A 16 -8.69 -8.31 -26.07
CA ALA A 16 -9.49 -7.11 -25.90
C ALA A 16 -9.34 -6.46 -24.51
N THR A 17 -8.10 -6.36 -24.01
CA THR A 17 -7.79 -5.72 -22.72
C THR A 17 -6.44 -5.00 -22.76
N THR A 18 -6.40 -3.85 -22.10
CA THR A 18 -5.20 -3.03 -21.89
C THR A 18 -4.86 -2.88 -20.40
N THR A 19 -5.59 -3.59 -19.53
CA THR A 19 -5.33 -3.66 -18.09
C THR A 19 -5.31 -5.12 -17.67
N LEU A 20 -4.27 -5.49 -16.93
CA LEU A 20 -4.08 -6.78 -16.29
C LEU A 20 -4.19 -6.59 -14.78
N ASP A 21 -5.35 -6.91 -14.21
CA ASP A 21 -5.49 -7.01 -12.76
C ASP A 21 -4.91 -8.35 -12.29
N VAL A 22 -3.82 -8.28 -11.52
CA VAL A 22 -3.04 -9.45 -11.10
C VAL A 22 -3.87 -10.40 -10.22
N LYS A 23 -4.72 -9.87 -9.34
CA LYS A 23 -5.60 -10.69 -8.49
C LYS A 23 -6.71 -11.31 -9.33
N ASP A 24 -7.26 -10.58 -10.30
CA ASP A 24 -8.32 -11.11 -11.18
C ASP A 24 -7.78 -12.27 -12.03
N VAL A 25 -6.59 -12.14 -12.61
CA VAL A 25 -5.94 -13.21 -13.39
C VAL A 25 -5.74 -14.46 -12.54
N TYR A 26 -5.24 -14.30 -11.31
CA TYR A 26 -5.08 -15.40 -10.37
C TYR A 26 -6.42 -16.08 -10.05
N SER A 27 -7.47 -15.28 -9.79
CA SER A 27 -8.82 -15.80 -9.52
C SER A 27 -9.38 -16.58 -10.72
N ARG A 28 -9.25 -16.02 -11.94
CA ARG A 28 -9.68 -16.66 -13.18
C ARG A 28 -8.91 -17.95 -13.46
N TRP A 29 -7.62 -17.98 -13.15
CA TRP A 29 -6.84 -19.21 -13.23
C TRP A 29 -7.37 -20.26 -12.25
N LYS A 30 -7.67 -19.89 -11.00
CA LYS A 30 -8.27 -20.82 -10.03
C LYS A 30 -9.61 -21.36 -10.52
N ASP A 31 -10.46 -20.52 -11.13
CA ASP A 31 -11.71 -20.96 -11.72
C ASP A 31 -11.48 -21.91 -12.90
N TRP A 32 -10.50 -21.61 -13.76
CA TRP A 32 -10.08 -22.48 -14.86
C TRP A 32 -9.54 -23.83 -14.36
N VAL A 33 -8.73 -23.86 -13.29
CA VAL A 33 -8.23 -25.09 -12.66
C VAL A 33 -9.36 -25.93 -12.09
N LYS A 34 -10.36 -25.29 -11.46
CA LYS A 34 -11.55 -25.96 -10.91
C LYS A 34 -12.51 -26.47 -11.98
N ALA A 35 -12.41 -25.97 -13.20
CA ALA A 35 -13.16 -26.51 -14.32
C ALA A 35 -12.71 -27.96 -14.60
N THR A 36 -13.60 -28.73 -15.25
CA THR A 36 -13.51 -30.17 -15.53
C THR A 36 -12.20 -30.86 -15.16
N ASP A 37 -11.16 -30.78 -15.99
CA ASP A 37 -9.95 -31.61 -15.88
C ASP A 37 -8.65 -30.78 -16.00
N ASN A 38 -8.71 -29.50 -15.64
CA ASN A 38 -7.56 -28.60 -15.83
C ASN A 38 -6.53 -28.70 -14.71
N ALA A 39 -6.91 -29.26 -13.55
CA ALA A 39 -6.01 -29.51 -12.42
C ALA A 39 -4.86 -30.48 -12.72
N LYS A 40 -4.93 -31.24 -13.82
CA LYS A 40 -3.82 -32.10 -14.29
C LYS A 40 -2.64 -31.30 -14.84
N ASN A 41 -2.85 -30.05 -15.27
CA ASN A 41 -1.81 -29.22 -15.84
C ASN A 41 -0.92 -28.66 -14.73
N ALA A 42 0.34 -28.37 -15.06
CA ALA A 42 1.25 -27.73 -14.12
C ALA A 42 0.68 -26.38 -13.66
N PRO A 43 0.75 -26.04 -12.36
CA PRO A 43 0.14 -24.82 -11.86
C PRO A 43 0.79 -23.59 -12.48
N ALA A 44 -0.01 -22.61 -12.91
CA ALA A 44 0.51 -21.38 -13.52
C ALA A 44 1.00 -20.39 -12.47
N PHE A 45 0.37 -20.37 -11.29
CA PHE A 45 0.63 -19.36 -10.28
C PHE A 45 0.89 -19.91 -8.89
N GLU A 46 1.83 -19.27 -8.20
CA GLU A 46 1.99 -19.32 -6.74
C GLU A 46 1.71 -17.93 -6.16
N SER A 47 1.02 -17.87 -5.01
CA SER A 47 0.62 -16.61 -4.39
C SER A 47 1.18 -16.44 -2.98
N VAL A 48 1.69 -15.25 -2.66
CA VAL A 48 2.09 -14.84 -1.31
C VAL A 48 1.45 -13.50 -0.96
N GLY A 49 0.90 -13.37 0.25
CA GLY A 49 0.22 -12.15 0.70
C GLY A 49 -1.20 -12.00 0.13
N GLY A 50 -1.63 -10.76 -0.09
CA GLY A 50 -3.02 -10.45 -0.50
C GLY A 50 -4.02 -10.35 0.66
N ASN A 51 -3.58 -10.54 1.91
CA ASN A 51 -4.43 -10.45 3.09
C ASN A 51 -4.79 -9.00 3.41
N VAL A 52 -6.04 -8.78 3.78
CA VAL A 52 -6.46 -7.52 4.41
C VAL A 52 -5.95 -7.53 5.85
N VAL A 53 -5.26 -6.47 6.26
CA VAL A 53 -4.76 -6.30 7.64
C VAL A 53 -5.85 -5.65 8.47
N ASP A 54 -6.35 -4.52 8.01
CA ASP A 54 -7.48 -3.80 8.60
C ASP A 54 -8.29 -3.14 7.49
N ALA A 55 -9.53 -3.61 7.32
CA ALA A 55 -10.44 -3.11 6.30
C ALA A 55 -10.94 -1.69 6.60
N GLY A 56 -11.11 -1.32 7.87
CA GLY A 56 -11.54 0.01 8.29
C GLY A 56 -10.44 1.06 8.08
N ALA A 57 -9.18 0.65 8.24
CA ALA A 57 -8.02 1.48 7.94
C ALA A 57 -7.55 1.41 6.48
N GLY A 58 -8.15 0.58 5.63
CA GLY A 58 -7.76 0.40 4.23
C GLY A 58 -6.38 -0.22 4.03
N THR A 59 -5.87 -0.96 5.03
CA THR A 59 -4.52 -1.55 5.00
C THR A 59 -4.56 -3.00 4.54
N SER A 60 -3.65 -3.36 3.64
CA SER A 60 -3.56 -4.73 3.12
C SER A 60 -2.13 -5.08 2.73
N ILE A 61 -1.81 -6.37 2.80
CA ILE A 61 -0.57 -6.90 2.25
C ILE A 61 -0.78 -7.04 0.73
N PRO A 62 0.08 -6.43 -0.11
CA PRO A 62 0.06 -6.67 -1.55
C PRO A 62 0.03 -8.16 -1.90
N ALA A 63 -0.71 -8.52 -2.95
CA ALA A 63 -0.67 -9.88 -3.48
C ALA A 63 0.54 -10.02 -4.41
N TYR A 64 1.48 -10.88 -4.04
CA TYR A 64 2.57 -11.32 -4.88
C TYR A 64 2.14 -12.59 -5.59
N ILE A 65 2.08 -12.53 -6.92
CA ILE A 65 1.72 -13.65 -7.78
C ILE A 65 2.94 -13.99 -8.64
N TYR A 66 3.49 -15.17 -8.43
CA TYR A 66 4.59 -15.71 -9.22
C TYR A 66 4.01 -16.54 -10.36
N ILE A 67 4.36 -16.23 -11.61
CA ILE A 67 4.18 -17.15 -12.74
C ILE A 67 5.26 -18.22 -12.65
N THR A 68 4.85 -19.48 -12.64
CA THR A 68 5.67 -20.65 -12.31
C THR A 68 5.61 -21.69 -13.43
N ASN A 69 6.41 -22.75 -13.32
CA ASN A 69 6.34 -23.93 -14.20
C ASN A 69 6.46 -23.63 -15.72
N GLY A 70 7.11 -22.52 -16.07
CA GLY A 70 7.33 -22.12 -17.46
C GLY A 70 6.10 -21.48 -18.12
N TRP A 71 5.07 -21.10 -17.36
CA TRP A 71 3.95 -20.37 -17.92
C TRP A 71 4.38 -18.96 -18.39
N THR A 72 3.69 -18.44 -19.43
CA THR A 72 3.89 -17.10 -19.99
C THR A 72 2.55 -16.39 -20.19
N ILE A 73 2.57 -15.07 -20.25
CA ILE A 73 1.40 -14.24 -20.58
C ILE A 73 1.66 -13.54 -21.91
N ARG A 74 0.79 -13.76 -22.90
CA ARG A 74 0.79 -13.02 -24.17
C ARG A 74 -0.21 -11.87 -24.12
N PRO A 75 0.23 -10.62 -24.37
CA PRO A 75 -0.67 -9.48 -24.50
C PRO A 75 -1.59 -9.58 -25.73
N GLN A 76 -2.58 -8.70 -25.81
CA GLN A 76 -3.46 -8.65 -26.98
C GLN A 76 -2.69 -8.24 -28.26
N GLU A 77 -3.14 -8.77 -29.39
CA GLU A 77 -2.59 -8.53 -30.74
C GLU A 77 -2.96 -7.13 -31.28
N ALA A 78 -2.46 -6.09 -30.61
CA ALA A 78 -2.64 -4.68 -30.99
C ALA A 78 -1.57 -3.80 -30.34
N ASP A 79 -1.27 -2.64 -30.93
CA ASP A 79 -0.41 -1.64 -30.29
C ASP A 79 -1.09 -1.05 -29.05
N HIS A 80 -0.48 -1.16 -27.88
CA HIS A 80 -1.03 -0.60 -26.65
C HIS A 80 0.00 -0.50 -25.51
N THR A 81 -0.42 0.17 -24.43
CA THR A 81 0.21 0.00 -23.12
C THR A 81 -0.65 -0.94 -22.27
N LEU A 82 -0.06 -2.01 -21.76
CA LEU A 82 -0.68 -2.93 -20.82
C LEU A 82 -0.37 -2.47 -19.39
N ASN A 83 -1.39 -2.01 -18.66
CA ASN A 83 -1.24 -1.63 -17.25
C ASN A 83 -1.39 -2.87 -16.36
N VAL A 84 -0.36 -3.21 -15.60
CA VAL A 84 -0.38 -4.32 -14.64
C VAL A 84 -0.69 -3.76 -13.25
N THR A 85 -1.85 -4.11 -12.69
CA THR A 85 -2.42 -3.45 -11.51
C THR A 85 -2.86 -4.44 -10.43
N ASN A 86 -3.24 -3.92 -9.26
CA ASN A 86 -3.87 -4.66 -8.15
C ASN A 86 -3.06 -5.88 -7.64
N GLY A 87 -1.73 -5.83 -7.80
CA GLY A 87 -0.83 -6.86 -7.29
C GLY A 87 0.56 -6.71 -7.88
N ILE A 88 1.42 -7.68 -7.54
CA ILE A 88 2.81 -7.75 -7.96
C ILE A 88 2.97 -9.06 -8.73
N LEU A 89 3.16 -8.96 -10.05
CA LEU A 89 3.41 -10.11 -10.92
C LEU A 89 4.91 -10.32 -11.11
N LEU A 90 5.38 -11.54 -10.86
CA LEU A 90 6.79 -11.92 -10.91
C LEU A 90 6.95 -13.25 -11.64
N ARG A 91 8.13 -13.53 -12.18
CA ARG A 91 8.49 -14.86 -12.70
C ARG A 91 9.33 -15.63 -11.67
N GLU A 92 8.98 -16.90 -11.47
CA GLU A 92 9.79 -17.84 -10.69
C GLU A 92 11.20 -17.94 -11.28
N GLY A 93 12.23 -17.72 -10.46
CA GLY A 93 13.62 -17.71 -10.91
C GLY A 93 14.07 -16.42 -11.62
N GLY A 94 13.17 -15.42 -11.77
CA GLY A 94 13.46 -14.14 -12.43
C GLY A 94 13.19 -14.13 -13.93
N GLY A 95 13.28 -12.94 -14.55
CA GLY A 95 12.95 -12.71 -15.96
C GLY A 95 11.56 -12.11 -16.17
N ASP A 96 11.16 -12.01 -17.44
CA ASP A 96 9.89 -11.39 -17.83
C ASP A 96 8.75 -12.43 -17.83
N PRO A 97 7.64 -12.22 -17.09
CA PRO A 97 6.46 -13.08 -17.17
C PRO A 97 5.73 -13.00 -18.52
N PHE A 98 5.98 -11.96 -19.31
CA PHE A 98 5.36 -11.75 -20.61
C PHE A 98 6.16 -12.34 -21.76
N GLU A 99 5.45 -12.73 -22.81
CA GLU A 99 6.01 -13.02 -24.12
C GLU A 99 5.48 -12.02 -25.17
N ASP A 100 6.15 -11.96 -26.32
CA ASP A 100 5.78 -11.08 -27.41
C ASP A 100 4.44 -11.50 -28.05
N THR A 101 3.77 -10.54 -28.68
CA THR A 101 2.64 -10.82 -29.57
C THR A 101 3.08 -11.66 -30.76
N VAL A 102 2.16 -12.42 -31.35
CA VAL A 102 2.44 -13.19 -32.57
C VAL A 102 2.61 -12.24 -33.77
N GLY A 103 1.80 -11.19 -33.85
CA GLY A 103 1.92 -10.14 -34.84
C GLY A 103 2.99 -9.11 -34.50
N ALA A 104 3.33 -8.28 -35.49
CA ALA A 104 4.27 -7.17 -35.34
C ALA A 104 3.60 -5.97 -34.65
N TYR A 105 3.30 -6.11 -33.36
CA TYR A 105 2.72 -5.08 -32.52
C TYR A 105 3.72 -4.59 -31.47
N THR A 106 3.58 -3.32 -31.09
CA THR A 106 4.33 -2.73 -29.99
C THR A 106 3.46 -2.70 -28.74
N VAL A 107 3.83 -3.52 -27.75
CA VAL A 107 3.19 -3.54 -26.44
C VAL A 107 4.15 -3.00 -25.38
N ARG A 108 3.74 -1.93 -24.70
CA ARG A 108 4.47 -1.41 -23.53
C ARG A 108 3.87 -1.95 -22.26
N ILE A 109 4.68 -2.60 -21.42
CA ILE A 109 4.23 -3.04 -20.09
C ILE A 109 4.45 -1.91 -19.09
N ASN A 110 3.38 -1.52 -18.38
CA ASN A 110 3.40 -0.52 -17.33
C ASN A 110 3.02 -1.15 -15.99
N TYR A 111 4.01 -1.44 -15.16
CA TYR A 111 3.79 -2.00 -13.82
C TYR A 111 3.34 -0.91 -12.83
N GLN A 112 2.09 -0.99 -12.37
CA GLN A 112 1.52 -0.14 -11.33
C GLN A 112 1.45 -0.92 -10.01
N GLN A 113 2.61 -1.39 -9.55
CA GLN A 113 2.70 -2.23 -8.36
C GLN A 113 2.33 -1.46 -7.09
N PRO A 114 1.46 -2.02 -6.22
CA PRO A 114 1.08 -1.35 -4.99
C PRO A 114 2.25 -1.33 -4.00
N VAL A 115 2.68 -0.14 -3.60
CA VAL A 115 3.60 0.08 -2.48
C VAL A 115 2.79 0.74 -1.36
N GLN A 116 2.50 0.01 -0.29
CA GLN A 116 1.96 0.59 0.94
C GLN A 116 3.08 0.68 1.97
N ALA A 117 3.48 1.90 2.33
CA ALA A 117 4.33 2.16 3.49
C ALA A 117 3.44 2.49 4.68
N LEU A 118 3.39 1.59 5.68
CA LEU A 118 2.66 1.87 6.91
C LEU A 118 3.51 2.82 7.77
N SER A 119 3.15 4.10 7.81
CA SER A 119 3.88 5.08 8.62
C SER A 119 3.57 4.88 10.11
N VAL A 120 4.59 4.64 10.92
CA VAL A 120 4.44 4.43 12.39
C VAL A 120 3.86 5.67 13.08
N PHE A 121 4.18 6.88 12.61
CA PHE A 121 3.70 8.13 13.23
C PHE A 121 2.28 8.54 12.80
N GLY A 122 1.65 7.84 11.85
CA GLY A 122 0.25 8.09 11.46
C GLY A 122 -0.76 7.40 12.38
N ALA A 123 -0.35 6.35 13.06
CA ALA A 123 -1.20 5.58 13.97
C ALA A 123 -1.48 6.35 15.26
N GLU A 124 -2.67 6.11 15.83
CA GLU A 124 -3.01 6.52 17.19
C GLU A 124 -2.15 5.72 18.19
N ILE A 125 -1.45 6.43 19.08
CA ILE A 125 -0.59 5.82 20.12
C ILE A 125 -1.13 6.07 21.54
N ASP A 126 -2.10 6.98 21.66
CA ASP A 126 -2.82 7.36 22.89
C ASP A 126 -4.18 7.92 22.45
N PRO A 127 -5.30 7.76 23.21
CA PRO A 127 -6.63 8.13 22.74
C PRO A 127 -6.71 9.53 22.11
N ASN A 128 -7.15 9.58 20.85
CA ASN A 128 -7.22 10.81 20.03
C ASN A 128 -5.86 11.51 19.81
N THR A 129 -4.75 10.76 19.79
CA THR A 129 -3.39 11.28 19.60
C THR A 129 -2.56 10.35 18.71
N THR A 130 -2.20 10.82 17.52
CA THR A 130 -1.27 10.09 16.63
C THR A 130 0.18 10.27 17.04
N GLY A 131 1.07 9.38 16.59
CA GLY A 131 2.52 9.54 16.81
C GLY A 131 3.07 10.88 16.29
N THR A 132 2.53 11.39 15.18
CA THR A 132 2.91 12.70 14.62
C THR A 132 2.49 13.82 15.56
N GLN A 133 1.27 13.75 16.09
CA GLN A 133 0.75 14.72 17.04
C GLN A 133 1.55 14.70 18.35
N ALA A 134 1.87 13.51 18.87
CA ALA A 134 2.72 13.36 20.06
C ALA A 134 4.12 13.95 19.84
N MET A 135 4.77 13.65 18.71
CA MET A 135 6.09 14.20 18.39
C MET A 135 6.10 15.73 18.27
N ARG A 136 5.01 16.35 17.79
CA ARG A 136 4.88 17.81 17.77
C ARG A 136 4.84 18.39 19.19
N LEU A 137 4.08 17.76 20.09
CA LEU A 137 4.00 18.19 21.49
C LEU A 137 5.33 17.99 22.22
N ILE A 138 6.02 16.86 21.99
CA ILE A 138 7.35 16.59 22.55
C ILE A 138 8.36 17.62 22.04
N LEU A 139 8.38 17.90 20.74
CA LEU A 139 9.28 18.89 20.16
C LEU A 139 9.04 20.29 20.77
N ALA A 140 7.77 20.69 20.93
CA ALA A 140 7.45 21.94 21.61
C ALA A 140 7.92 21.93 23.07
N ALA A 141 7.63 20.87 23.83
CA ALA A 141 8.04 20.77 25.23
C ALA A 141 9.55 20.89 25.45
N VAL A 142 10.36 20.39 24.49
CA VAL A 142 11.83 20.31 24.62
C VAL A 142 12.56 21.50 23.99
N ALA A 143 12.08 22.00 22.84
CA ALA A 143 12.77 23.02 22.05
C ALA A 143 11.97 24.33 21.89
N GLY A 144 10.71 24.33 22.33
CA GLY A 144 9.81 25.46 22.21
C GLY A 144 10.07 26.55 23.26
N LYS A 145 9.70 27.77 22.91
CA LYS A 145 9.76 28.92 23.83
C LYS A 145 8.67 28.79 24.89
N LEU A 146 9.07 28.86 26.16
CA LEU A 146 8.15 29.00 27.29
C LEU A 146 7.75 30.48 27.46
N SER A 147 6.45 30.74 27.66
CA SER A 147 5.89 32.07 27.88
C SER A 147 4.88 32.07 29.04
N GLY A 148 4.81 33.19 29.77
CA GLY A 148 3.84 33.38 30.86
C GLY A 148 4.26 32.83 32.23
N ALA A 149 5.51 32.38 32.38
CA ALA A 149 6.05 31.90 33.66
C ALA A 149 6.77 33.02 34.44
N PRO A 150 6.83 32.97 35.79
CA PRO A 150 6.18 31.98 36.67
C PRO A 150 4.68 32.26 36.90
N GLY A 151 3.96 31.24 37.37
CA GLY A 151 2.54 31.33 37.75
C GLY A 151 2.27 32.15 39.03
N PRO A 152 1.00 32.35 39.41
CA PRO A 152 -0.22 31.73 38.86
C PRO A 152 -0.68 32.36 37.53
N GLY A 153 -1.35 31.57 36.68
CA GLY A 153 -1.88 32.05 35.39
C GLY A 153 -1.78 31.01 34.28
N THR A 154 -1.78 31.45 33.02
CA THR A 154 -1.60 30.57 31.86
C THR A 154 -0.15 30.61 31.40
N ILE A 155 0.50 29.45 31.41
CA ILE A 155 1.79 29.25 30.74
C ILE A 155 1.58 28.61 29.37
N THR A 156 2.38 29.00 28.38
CA THR A 156 2.37 28.36 27.06
C THR A 156 3.76 27.94 26.64
N ILE A 157 3.84 26.79 25.98
CA ILE A 157 5.04 26.33 25.28
C ILE A 157 4.75 26.36 23.79
N ARG A 158 5.55 27.13 23.07
CA ARG A 158 5.34 27.46 21.66
C ARG A 158 6.01 26.44 20.75
N ASP A 159 5.62 26.40 19.49
CA ASP A 159 6.38 25.64 18.50
C ASP A 159 7.77 26.25 18.28
N THR A 160 8.64 25.52 17.60
CA THR A 160 10.03 25.94 17.36
C THR A 160 10.15 27.19 16.48
N ALA A 161 9.10 27.52 15.71
CA ALA A 161 9.04 28.74 14.90
C ALA A 161 8.42 29.93 15.64
N ASP A 162 8.03 29.78 16.91
CA ASP A 162 7.36 30.80 17.74
C ASP A 162 6.01 31.30 17.16
N THR A 163 5.36 30.51 16.31
CA THR A 163 4.11 30.89 15.62
C THR A 163 2.83 30.47 16.35
N LYS A 164 2.87 29.37 17.11
CA LYS A 164 1.68 28.82 17.78
C LYS A 164 1.99 28.27 19.16
N ASN A 165 0.99 28.33 20.05
CA ASN A 165 1.04 27.69 21.37
C ASN A 165 0.68 26.21 21.21
N ARG A 166 1.65 25.31 21.43
CA ARG A 166 1.44 23.85 21.31
C ARG A 166 0.92 23.23 22.58
N ILE A 167 1.43 23.68 23.72
CA ILE A 167 1.00 23.25 25.05
C ILE A 167 0.60 24.51 25.79
N SER A 168 -0.64 24.57 26.26
CA SER A 168 -1.13 25.64 27.14
C SER A 168 -1.55 25.02 28.45
N ALA A 169 -1.12 25.59 29.58
CA ALA A 169 -1.49 25.08 30.89
C ALA A 169 -1.85 26.20 31.86
N THR A 170 -2.93 26.01 32.60
CA THR A 170 -3.22 26.81 33.78
C THR A 170 -2.36 26.28 34.93
N VAL A 171 -1.67 27.19 35.63
CA VAL A 171 -0.80 26.85 36.76
C VAL A 171 -1.22 27.54 38.04
N ASP A 172 -1.03 26.84 39.16
CA ASP A 172 -1.17 27.40 40.50
C ASP A 172 0.03 28.28 40.89
N VAL A 173 0.03 28.77 42.13
CA VAL A 173 1.12 29.61 42.70
C VAL A 173 2.46 28.87 42.79
N ASN A 174 2.44 27.54 42.78
CA ASN A 174 3.64 26.70 42.86
C ASN A 174 4.13 26.27 41.46
N GLY A 175 3.46 26.71 40.38
CA GLY A 175 3.76 26.29 39.02
C GLY A 175 3.25 24.89 38.65
N ASN A 176 2.42 24.26 39.49
CA ASN A 176 1.79 22.99 39.16
C ASN A 176 0.72 23.22 38.11
N ARG A 177 0.69 22.37 37.08
CA ARG A 177 -0.34 22.42 36.03
C ARG A 177 -1.65 21.85 36.58
N THR A 178 -2.71 22.65 36.61
CA THR A 178 -4.05 22.26 37.07
C THR A 178 -5.00 21.96 35.91
N ALA A 179 -4.72 22.48 34.72
CA ALA A 179 -5.39 22.15 33.48
C ALA A 179 -4.40 22.28 32.32
N VAL A 180 -4.51 21.41 31.31
CA VAL A 180 -3.63 21.42 30.13
C VAL A 180 -4.45 21.23 28.86
N THR A 181 -4.17 22.06 27.85
CA THR A 181 -4.74 21.99 26.50
C THR A 181 -3.60 21.83 25.49
N TYR A 182 -3.83 20.96 24.50
CA TYR A 182 -2.86 20.64 23.46
C TYR A 182 -3.35 21.08 22.08
N ASP A 183 -2.51 21.77 21.33
CA ASP A 183 -2.68 21.99 19.89
C ASP A 183 -1.83 20.96 19.13
N LYS A 184 -2.51 20.02 18.47
CA LYS A 184 -1.91 18.85 17.82
C LYS A 184 -1.65 19.06 16.31
N ASP A 185 -2.08 20.18 15.71
CA ASP A 185 -2.22 20.35 14.25
C ASP A 185 -1.02 20.95 13.50
#